data_AF-A0A3N1GIF1-F1
#
_entry.id   AF-A0A3N1GIF1-F1
#
_cell.length_a   1.000
_cell.length_b   1.000
_cell.length_c   1.000
_cell.angle_alpha   90.00
_cell.angle_beta   90.00
_cell.angle_gamma   90.00
#
_symmetry.space_group_name_H-M   'P 1'
#
loop_
_entity.id
_entity.type
_entity.pdbx_description
1 polymer ?
#
loop_
_entity_poly.entity_id
_entity_poly.type
_entity_poly.pdbx_seq_one_letter_code
_entity_poly.pdbx_strand_id
1 'polypeptide(L)'
;MVIVDQAAPAGIVDRLLWQDAQRMLGRHAEAGHDGNCVWCGWRWPCAPRRIAERADAASRRPWREAWTLRHDLNSLRELPGVFDDNRVRRETRKNDELNRGRFD
;
A
#
# COMPACT_ATOMS: atom_id res chain seq x y z
N MET A 1 36.27 -6.58 11.07
CA MET A 1 35.73 -7.07 9.79
C MET A 1 34.66 -6.09 9.35
N VAL A 2 34.95 -5.25 8.37
CA VAL A 2 34.05 -4.20 7.86
C VAL A 2 32.99 -4.91 7.02
N ILE A 3 31.72 -4.83 7.43
CA ILE A 3 30.61 -5.38 6.65
C ILE A 3 30.46 -4.47 5.43
N VAL A 4 30.78 -5.05 4.28
CA VAL A 4 30.65 -4.51 2.93
C VAL A 4 29.48 -3.53 2.84
N ASP A 5 29.78 -2.28 2.46
CA ASP A 5 28.78 -1.36 1.93
C ASP A 5 28.21 -2.04 0.67
N GLN A 6 27.15 -2.83 0.86
CA GLN A 6 26.29 -3.26 -0.21
C GLN A 6 25.62 -1.98 -0.68
N ALA A 7 26.28 -1.33 -1.65
CA ALA A 7 25.75 -0.20 -2.38
C ALA A 7 24.30 -0.54 -2.74
N ALA A 8 23.36 0.17 -2.12
CA ALA A 8 21.95 -0.09 -2.34
C ALA A 8 21.72 -0.02 -3.87
N PRO A 9 21.07 -1.03 -4.48
CA PRO A 9 20.90 -1.04 -5.93
C PRO A 9 20.21 0.24 -6.39
N ALA A 10 20.63 0.78 -7.54
CA ALA A 10 20.05 1.99 -8.09
C ALA A 10 18.52 1.83 -8.21
N GLY A 11 17.77 2.67 -7.50
CA GLY A 11 16.30 2.57 -7.40
C GLY A 11 15.76 2.26 -6.00
N ILE A 12 16.61 2.03 -4.99
CA ILE A 12 16.16 2.07 -3.58
C ILE A 12 15.95 3.53 -3.16
N VAL A 13 14.71 3.84 -2.79
CA VAL A 13 14.27 5.17 -2.35
C VAL A 13 14.39 5.30 -0.83
N ASP A 14 14.09 4.21 -0.10
CA ASP A 14 14.28 4.13 1.35
C ASP A 14 15.34 3.07 1.71
N ARG A 15 16.59 3.54 1.92
CA ARG A 15 17.74 2.66 2.19
C ARG A 15 17.63 1.96 3.55
N LEU A 16 17.03 2.60 4.55
CA LEU A 16 16.92 2.03 5.89
C LEU A 16 15.87 0.91 5.90
N LEU A 17 14.72 1.15 5.26
CA LEU A 17 13.67 0.14 5.09
C LEU A 17 14.17 -1.05 4.26
N TRP A 18 14.94 -0.79 3.21
CA TRP A 18 15.58 -1.85 2.41
C TRP A 18 16.56 -2.68 3.25
N GLN A 19 17.44 -2.05 4.02
CA GLN A 19 18.40 -2.77 4.88
C GLN A 19 17.72 -3.65 5.92
N ASP A 20 16.65 -3.16 6.56
CA ASP A 20 15.88 -3.94 7.52
C ASP A 20 15.19 -5.14 6.85
N ALA A 21 14.56 -4.90 5.69
CA ALA A 21 13.96 -5.96 4.88
C ALA A 21 14.99 -7.04 4.50
N GLN A 22 16.15 -6.66 4.00
CA GLN A 22 17.22 -7.61 3.63
C GLN A 22 17.76 -8.39 4.83
N ARG A 23 17.88 -7.75 6.01
CA ARG A 23 18.29 -8.42 7.25
C ARG A 23 17.27 -9.47 7.68
N MET A 24 15.97 -9.17 7.57
CA MET A 24 14.90 -10.12 7.87
C MET A 24 14.84 -11.25 6.83
N LEU A 25 14.98 -10.96 5.54
CA LEU A 25 15.01 -11.97 4.48
C LEU A 25 16.20 -12.92 4.63
N GLY A 26 17.38 -12.40 5.01
CA GLY A 26 18.56 -13.23 5.29
C GLY A 26 18.37 -14.18 6.46
N ARG A 27 17.66 -13.76 7.52
CA ARG A 27 17.31 -14.63 8.65
C ARG A 27 16.23 -15.64 8.28
N HIS A 28 15.23 -15.23 7.50
CA HIS A 28 14.12 -16.10 7.07
C HIS A 28 14.33 -16.71 5.67
N ALA A 29 15.58 -17.02 5.32
CA ALA A 29 15.95 -17.46 3.98
C ALA A 29 15.50 -18.90 3.67
N GLU A 30 15.50 -19.78 4.68
CA GLU A 30 15.38 -21.22 4.49
C GLU A 30 14.16 -21.83 5.22
N ALA A 31 13.54 -22.80 4.56
CA ALA A 31 12.61 -23.73 5.19
C ALA A 31 13.39 -24.96 5.67
N GLY A 32 13.23 -25.33 6.93
CA GLY A 32 13.73 -26.59 7.47
C GLY A 32 12.99 -27.77 6.85
N HIS A 33 13.50 -28.97 7.12
CA HIS A 33 12.98 -30.22 6.55
C HIS A 33 11.49 -30.48 6.84
N ASP A 34 10.95 -29.86 7.90
CA ASP A 34 9.54 -29.98 8.28
C ASP A 34 8.61 -29.01 7.51
N GLY A 35 9.14 -28.25 6.54
CA GLY A 35 8.37 -27.20 5.83
C GLY A 35 8.12 -25.95 6.66
N ASN A 36 8.79 -25.82 7.80
CA ASN A 36 8.75 -24.67 8.70
C ASN A 36 10.01 -23.83 8.53
N CYS A 37 9.93 -22.51 8.69
CA CYS A 37 11.10 -21.64 8.64
C CYS A 37 12.06 -21.99 9.78
N VAL A 38 13.34 -22.19 9.47
CA VAL A 38 14.38 -22.57 10.44
C VAL A 38 14.57 -21.53 11.57
N TRP A 39 14.23 -20.27 11.30
CA TRP A 39 14.47 -19.17 12.22
C TRP A 39 13.30 -18.87 13.16
N CYS A 40 12.06 -19.05 12.69
CA CYS A 40 10.88 -18.76 13.51
C CYS A 40 10.04 -19.99 13.84
N GLY A 41 10.29 -21.14 13.23
CA GLY A 41 9.54 -22.38 13.45
C GLY A 41 8.12 -22.40 12.85
N TRP A 42 7.68 -21.29 12.23
CA TRP A 42 6.37 -21.19 11.58
C TRP A 42 6.39 -21.76 10.17
N ARG A 43 5.23 -22.23 9.70
CA ARG A 43 5.04 -22.74 8.32
C ARG A 43 5.59 -21.77 7.28
N TRP A 44 6.43 -22.28 6.40
CA TRP A 44 7.04 -21.52 5.32
C TRP A 44 6.08 -21.41 4.11
N PRO A 45 6.01 -20.25 3.42
CA PRO A 45 6.63 -18.96 3.75
C PRO A 45 5.95 -18.27 4.94
N CYS A 46 6.76 -17.91 5.94
CA CYS A 46 6.28 -17.37 7.21
C CYS A 46 5.84 -15.89 7.08
N ALA A 47 4.97 -15.46 8.01
CA ALA A 47 4.50 -14.07 8.08
C ALA A 47 5.63 -13.01 8.07
N PRO A 48 6.72 -13.14 8.87
CA PRO A 48 7.80 -12.15 8.84
C PRO A 48 8.51 -12.09 7.49
N ARG A 49 8.70 -13.22 6.79
CA ARG A 49 9.25 -13.22 5.43
C ARG A 49 8.36 -12.46 4.45
N ARG A 50 7.04 -12.69 4.49
CA ARG A 50 6.09 -11.96 3.61
C ARG A 50 6.09 -10.45 3.87
N ILE A 51 6.27 -10.05 5.12
CA ILE A 51 6.38 -8.62 5.49
C ILE A 51 7.69 -8.04 4.95
N ALA A 52 8.81 -8.75 5.12
CA ALA A 52 10.10 -8.33 4.61
C ALA A 52 10.12 -8.22 3.08
N GLU A 53 9.48 -9.15 2.36
CA GLU A 53 9.30 -9.08 0.89
C GLU A 53 8.50 -7.83 0.47
N ARG A 54 7.43 -7.48 1.21
CA ARG A 54 6.67 -6.24 0.97
C ARG A 54 7.48 -4.99 1.28
N ALA A 55 8.30 -5.02 2.34
CA ALA A 55 9.16 -3.91 2.71
C ALA A 55 10.26 -3.67 1.66
N ASP A 56 10.87 -4.72 1.11
CA ASP A 56 11.80 -4.61 -0.01
C ASP A 56 11.13 -4.00 -1.25
N ALA A 57 9.93 -4.47 -1.61
CA ALA A 57 9.16 -3.89 -2.72
C ALA A 57 8.78 -2.42 -2.46
N ALA A 58 8.40 -2.07 -1.24
CA ALA A 58 8.07 -0.71 -0.85
C ALA A 58 9.29 0.22 -0.85
N SER A 59 10.46 -0.28 -0.44
CA SER A 59 11.71 0.48 -0.43
C SER A 59 12.16 0.94 -1.82
N ARG A 60 11.72 0.23 -2.87
CA ARG A 60 11.95 0.56 -4.29
C ARG A 60 10.93 1.54 -4.86
N ARG A 61 9.83 1.79 -4.16
CA ARG A 61 8.78 2.68 -4.66
C ARG A 61 9.18 4.14 -4.41
N PRO A 62 9.18 4.99 -5.44
CA PRO A 62 9.46 6.40 -5.27
C PRO A 62 8.40 7.04 -4.37
N TRP A 63 8.79 7.39 -3.15
CA TRP A 63 8.00 8.21 -2.21
C TRP A 63 7.39 9.44 -2.88
N ARG A 64 8.09 10.00 -3.89
CA ARG A 64 7.60 11.13 -4.69
C ARG A 64 6.30 10.81 -5.44
N GLU A 65 6.15 9.64 -6.05
CA GLU A 65 4.92 9.29 -6.77
C GLU A 65 3.74 9.14 -5.80
N ALA A 66 3.95 8.52 -4.65
CA ALA A 66 2.92 8.39 -3.62
C ALA A 66 2.52 9.75 -3.00
N TRP A 67 3.49 10.66 -2.82
CA TRP A 67 3.24 12.02 -2.35
C TRP A 67 2.51 12.84 -3.42
N THR A 68 2.96 12.81 -4.67
CA THR A 68 2.30 13.49 -5.80
C THR A 68 0.88 12.98 -6.00
N LEU A 69 0.65 11.67 -6.04
CA LEU A 69 -0.72 11.12 -6.14
C LEU A 69 -1.60 11.52 -4.96
N ARG A 70 -1.05 11.58 -3.74
CA ARG A 70 -1.81 11.99 -2.55
C ARG A 70 -2.11 13.49 -2.58
N HIS A 71 -1.18 14.29 -3.07
CA HIS A 71 -1.37 15.73 -3.30
C HIS A 71 -2.45 15.94 -4.38
N ASP A 72 -2.32 15.29 -5.54
CA ASP A 72 -3.29 15.36 -6.63
C ASP A 72 -4.69 14.93 -6.18
N LEU A 73 -4.80 13.83 -5.42
CA LEU A 73 -6.06 13.40 -4.82
C LEU A 73 -6.64 14.44 -3.86
N ASN A 74 -5.82 15.10 -3.05
CA ASN A 74 -6.29 16.16 -2.17
C ASN A 74 -6.72 17.41 -2.97
N SER A 75 -5.96 17.81 -4.00
CA SER A 75 -6.35 18.90 -4.89
C SER A 75 -7.68 18.62 -5.61
N LEU A 76 -7.93 17.37 -6.01
CA LEU A 76 -9.22 16.95 -6.58
C LEU A 76 -10.37 16.98 -5.56
N ARG A 77 -10.10 16.73 -4.26
CA ARG A 77 -11.10 16.83 -3.19
C ARG A 77 -11.44 18.27 -2.82
N GLU A 78 -10.52 19.19 -3.03
CA GLU A 78 -10.71 20.62 -2.80
C GLU A 78 -11.45 21.32 -3.95
N LEU A 79 -11.62 20.65 -5.10
CA LEU A 79 -12.48 21.12 -6.19
C LEU A 79 -13.96 20.92 -5.85
N PRO A 80 -14.78 21.99 -5.81
CA PRO A 80 -16.22 21.86 -5.63
C PRO A 80 -16.84 21.17 -6.86
N GLY A 81 -17.33 19.95 -6.68
CA GLY A 81 -18.15 19.24 -7.68
C GLY A 81 -17.62 17.89 -8.20
N VAL A 82 -16.42 17.42 -7.81
CA VAL A 82 -15.85 16.18 -8.36
C VAL A 82 -16.33 14.91 -7.63
N PHE A 83 -16.77 15.04 -6.37
CA PHE A 83 -17.28 13.90 -5.56
C PHE A 83 -18.73 14.12 -5.08
N ASP A 84 -19.51 14.96 -5.77
CA ASP A 84 -20.90 15.25 -5.43
C ASP A 84 -21.89 14.19 -5.98
N ASP A 85 -21.49 12.92 -6.03
CA ASP A 85 -22.37 11.80 -6.40
C ASP A 85 -23.59 11.68 -5.46
N ASN A 86 -23.49 12.23 -4.25
CA ASN A 86 -24.60 12.26 -3.30
C ASN A 86 -25.64 13.35 -3.57
N ARG A 87 -25.32 14.39 -4.36
CA ARG A 87 -26.30 15.43 -4.73
C ARG A 87 -27.24 14.94 -5.82
N VAL A 88 -26.72 14.24 -6.84
CA VAL A 88 -27.53 13.65 -7.92
C VAL A 88 -28.60 12.73 -7.34
N ARG A 89 -28.23 11.80 -6.43
CA ARG A 89 -29.18 10.86 -5.83
C ARG A 89 -30.27 11.52 -4.97
N ARG A 90 -29.95 12.65 -4.30
CA ARG A 90 -30.95 13.42 -3.53
C ARG A 90 -31.92 14.18 -4.44
N GLU A 91 -31.42 14.69 -5.56
CA GLU A 91 -32.20 15.48 -6.50
C GLU A 91 -33.15 14.60 -7.34
N THR A 92 -32.74 13.37 -7.71
CA THR A 92 -33.64 12.39 -8.33
C THR A 92 -34.79 12.00 -7.39
N ARG A 93 -34.49 11.74 -6.10
CA ARG A 93 -35.51 11.36 -5.11
C ARG A 93 -36.56 12.44 -4.87
N LYS A 94 -36.14 13.71 -4.77
CA LYS A 94 -37.06 14.84 -4.59
C LYS A 94 -37.97 15.07 -5.80
N ASN A 95 -37.46 14.89 -7.03
CA ASN A 95 -38.26 15.05 -8.24
C ASN A 95 -39.29 13.90 -8.43
N ASP A 96 -38.96 12.68 -8.01
CA ASP A 96 -39.91 11.55 -8.01
C ASP A 96 -41.05 11.73 -6.99
N GLU A 97 -40.76 12.30 -5.81
CA GLU A 97 -41.79 12.60 -4.80
C GLU A 97 -42.74 13.72 -5.23
N LEU A 98 -42.24 14.77 -5.89
CA LEU A 98 -43.05 15.91 -6.32
C LEU A 98 -43.97 15.56 -7.52
N ASN A 99 -43.56 14.64 -8.40
CA ASN A 99 -44.37 14.22 -9.55
C ASN A 99 -45.45 13.17 -9.23
N ARG A 100 -45.46 12.58 -8.02
CA ARG A 100 -46.47 11.58 -7.60
C ARG A 100 -47.76 12.17 -7.02
N GLY A 101 -47.88 13.49 -6.88
CA GLY A 101 -48.94 14.11 -6.09
C GLY A 101 -49.89 15.06 -6.81
N ARG A 102 -50.10 14.97 -8.14
CA ARG A 102 -51.05 15.86 -8.81
C ARG A 102 -51.74 15.25 -10.04
N PHE A 103 -52.50 14.18 -9.84
CA PHE A 103 -53.62 13.81 -10.68
C PHE A 103 -54.68 13.13 -9.80
N ASP A 104 -55.55 13.94 -9.23
CA ASP A 104 -56.97 13.69 -8.96
C ASP A 104 -57.59 14.98 -8.41
#